data_AF-A0A5E6NH77-F1
#
_entry.id   AF-A0A5E6NH77-F1
#
_cell.length_a   1.000
_cell.length_b   1.000
_cell.length_c   1.000
_cell.angle_alpha   90.00
_cell.angle_beta   90.00
_cell.angle_gamma   90.00
#
_symmetry.space_group_name_H-M   'P 1'
#
loop_
_entity.id
_entity.type
_entity.pdbx_description
1 polymer ?
#
loop_
_entity_poly.entity_id
_entity_poly.type
_entity_poly.pdbx_seq_one_letter_code
_entity_poly.pdbx_strand_id
1 'polypeptide(L)'
;MKKPIIVLGIGELGSVFARAFLKNNHPVYPITRATDIDELRSLIDPEFILVCTGEAELQSALKHPSEWKDRVAMMQNELLPRDWAIHDFIDPQ
;
A
#
# COMPACT_ATOMS: atom_id res chain seq x y z
N MET A 1 10.33 7.62 16.67
CA MET A 1 9.35 7.70 15.56
C MET A 1 8.78 6.31 15.34
N LYS A 2 7.50 6.18 15.00
CA LYS A 2 6.92 4.85 14.72
C LYS A 2 7.43 4.33 13.38
N LYS A 3 7.21 3.04 13.11
CA LYS A 3 7.58 2.44 11.83
C LYS A 3 6.83 3.12 10.69
N PRO A 4 7.44 3.19 9.50
CA PRO A 4 6.88 3.88 8.37
C PRO A 4 5.65 3.15 7.81
N ILE A 5 4.77 3.92 7.18
CA ILE A 5 3.62 3.42 6.45
C ILE A 5 3.82 3.75 4.97
N ILE A 6 3.63 2.74 4.14
CA ILE A 6 3.66 2.89 2.69
C ILE A 6 2.22 3.15 2.22
N VAL A 7 2.06 4.12 1.32
CA VAL A 7 0.77 4.39 0.67
C VAL A 7 0.95 4.31 -0.85
N LEU A 8 0.33 3.30 -1.47
CA LEU A 8 0.27 3.14 -2.92
C LEU A 8 -0.93 3.90 -3.46
N GLY A 9 -0.68 4.96 -4.22
CA GLY A 9 -1.72 5.85 -4.73
C GLY A 9 -2.03 6.98 -3.75
N ILE A 10 -1.51 8.17 -4.05
CA ILE A 10 -1.72 9.40 -3.26
C ILE A 10 -2.81 10.30 -3.85
N GLY A 11 -3.87 9.69 -4.39
CA GLY A 11 -5.06 10.41 -4.82
C GLY A 11 -5.85 10.99 -3.64
N GLU A 12 -7.13 11.33 -3.85
CA GLU A 12 -7.96 11.95 -2.81
C GLU A 12 -8.00 11.12 -1.52
N LEU A 13 -8.38 9.84 -1.58
CA LEU A 13 -8.43 8.97 -0.40
C LEU A 13 -7.05 8.70 0.21
N GLY A 14 -6.06 8.34 -0.61
CA GLY A 14 -4.70 8.06 -0.13
C GLY A 14 -4.09 9.25 0.63
N SER A 15 -4.36 10.48 0.19
CA SER A 15 -3.88 11.69 0.85
C SER A 15 -4.51 11.93 2.23
N VAL A 16 -5.78 11.55 2.41
CA VAL A 16 -6.48 11.64 3.70
C VAL A 16 -5.83 10.69 4.72
N PHE A 17 -5.58 9.44 4.33
CA PHE A 17 -4.92 8.47 5.20
C PHE A 17 -3.46 8.83 5.47
N ALA A 18 -2.70 9.24 4.46
CA ALA A 18 -1.32 9.72 4.63
C ALA A 18 -1.24 10.83 5.68
N ARG A 19 -2.16 11.80 5.63
CA ARG A 19 -2.24 12.87 6.64
C ARG A 19 -2.59 12.34 8.02
N ALA A 20 -3.48 11.36 8.12
CA ALA A 20 -3.82 10.73 9.40
C ALA A 20 -2.63 9.99 10.00
N PHE A 21 -1.85 9.25 9.20
CA PHE A 21 -0.65 8.54 9.65
C PHE A 21 0.44 9.50 10.13
N LEU A 22 0.70 10.57 9.37
CA LEU A 22 1.65 11.62 9.76
C LEU A 22 1.23 12.27 11.10
N LYS A 23 -0.06 12.57 11.29
CA LYS A 23 -0.59 13.09 12.57
C LYS A 23 -0.40 12.11 13.73
N ASN A 24 -0.37 10.80 13.45
CA ASN A 24 -0.15 9.74 14.43
C ASN A 24 1.32 9.33 14.57
N ASN A 25 2.24 10.16 14.06
CA ASN A 25 3.70 10.01 14.20
C ASN A 25 4.30 8.78 13.47
N HIS A 26 3.59 8.30 12.44
CA HIS A 26 4.13 7.36 11.45
C HIS A 26 4.67 8.14 10.25
N PRO A 27 5.94 7.98 9.88
CA PRO A 27 6.44 8.46 8.59
C PRO A 27 5.65 7.85 7.44
N VAL A 28 5.35 8.62 6.39
CA VAL A 28 4.63 8.11 5.22
C VAL A 28 5.52 8.13 3.99
N TYR A 29 5.57 7.00 3.30
CA TYR A 29 6.29 6.82 2.05
C TYR A 29 5.28 6.58 0.91
N PRO A 30 5.03 7.60 0.08
CA PRO A 30 4.17 7.43 -1.08
C PRO A 30 4.90 6.62 -2.15
N ILE A 31 4.25 5.58 -2.67
CA ILE A 31 4.68 4.87 -3.87
C ILE A 31 3.86 5.39 -5.05
N THR A 32 4.57 5.74 -6.11
CA THR A 32 3.99 6.14 -7.39
C THR A 32 4.40 5.14 -8.46
N ARG A 33 3.85 5.26 -9.67
CA ARG A 33 4.22 4.39 -10.81
C ARG A 33 5.71 4.48 -11.19
N ALA A 34 6.42 5.53 -10.76
CA ALA A 34 7.84 5.72 -11.02
C ALA A 34 8.74 5.19 -9.90
N THR A 35 8.17 4.69 -8.80
CA THR A 35 8.93 4.19 -7.65
C THR A 35 9.40 2.76 -7.93
N ASP A 36 10.71 2.53 -7.78
CA ASP A 36 11.26 1.17 -7.77
C ASP A 36 10.96 0.50 -6.42
N ILE A 37 10.06 -0.49 -6.45
CA ILE A 37 9.62 -1.20 -5.25
C ILE A 37 10.70 -2.14 -4.73
N ASP A 38 11.55 -2.70 -5.61
CA ASP A 38 12.64 -3.60 -5.23
C ASP A 38 13.80 -2.83 -4.56
N GLU A 39 14.04 -1.59 -4.98
CA GLU A 39 14.92 -0.70 -4.24
C GLU A 39 14.32 -0.35 -2.88
N LEU A 40 13.04 0.05 -2.85
CA LEU A 40 12.37 0.49 -1.63
C LEU A 40 12.33 -0.59 -0.55
N ARG A 41 12.11 -1.86 -0.91
CA ARG A 41 12.10 -2.97 0.06
C ARG A 41 13.43 -3.20 0.75
N SER A 42 14.54 -2.83 0.11
CA SER A 42 15.86 -2.93 0.73
C SER A 42 16.14 -1.81 1.74
N LEU A 43 15.38 -0.71 1.65
CA LEU A 43 15.60 0.52 2.42
C LEU A 43 14.61 0.69 3.57
N ILE A 44 13.42 0.08 3.48
CA ILE A 44 12.30 0.34 4.38
C ILE A 44 11.65 -0.96 4.87
N ASP A 45 11.51 -1.10 6.19
CA ASP A 45 10.65 -2.11 6.85
C ASP A 45 9.34 -1.45 7.33
N PRO A 46 8.27 -1.46 6.51
CA PRO A 46 7.02 -0.80 6.84
C PRO A 46 6.22 -1.56 7.89
N GLU A 47 5.49 -0.84 8.74
CA GLU A 47 4.50 -1.43 9.64
C GLU A 47 3.20 -1.76 8.93
N PHE A 48 2.84 -0.97 7.91
CA PHE A 48 1.59 -1.10 7.19
C PHE A 48 1.72 -0.57 5.76
N ILE A 49 0.97 -1.17 4.84
CA ILE A 49 0.94 -0.82 3.43
C ILE A 49 -0.51 -0.64 3.03
N LEU A 50 -0.87 0.57 2.63
CA LEU A 50 -2.21 0.91 2.20
C LEU A 50 -2.25 1.09 0.68
N VAL A 51 -3.08 0.30 0.00
CA VAL A 51 -3.34 0.43 -1.44
C VAL A 51 -4.61 1.24 -1.66
N CYS A 52 -4.47 2.42 -2.26
CA CYS A 52 -5.55 3.37 -2.58
C CYS A 52 -5.54 3.78 -4.06
N THR A 53 -5.23 2.84 -4.97
CA THR A 53 -5.26 3.10 -6.42
C THR A 53 -6.65 2.86 -6.99
N GLY A 54 -6.93 3.27 -8.24
CA GLY A 54 -8.14 2.85 -8.95
C GLY A 54 -8.01 1.44 -9.55
N GLU A 55 -9.12 0.86 -10.01
CA GLU A 55 -9.20 -0.51 -10.58
C GLU A 55 -8.19 -0.74 -11.71
N ALA A 56 -8.07 0.22 -12.63
CA ALA A 56 -7.16 0.14 -13.77
C ALA A 56 -5.67 0.02 -13.37
N GLU A 57 -5.32 0.45 -12.15
CA GLU A 57 -3.95 0.45 -11.63
C GLU A 57 -3.72 -0.61 -10.57
N LEU A 58 -4.79 -1.26 -10.08
CA LEU A 58 -4.75 -2.20 -8.98
C LEU A 58 -3.76 -3.32 -9.25
N GLN A 59 -3.84 -3.97 -10.42
CA GLN A 59 -2.95 -5.09 -10.75
C GLN A 59 -1.47 -4.72 -10.78
N SER A 60 -1.14 -3.46 -11.10
CA SER A 60 0.24 -2.98 -11.01
C SER A 60 0.64 -2.65 -9.57
N ALA A 61 -0.29 -2.13 -8.76
CA ALA A 61 -0.06 -1.80 -7.36
C ALA A 61 0.03 -3.06 -6.46
N LEU A 62 -0.67 -4.13 -6.82
CA LEU A 62 -0.62 -5.42 -6.11
C LEU A 62 0.66 -6.21 -6.41
N LYS A 63 1.51 -5.76 -7.33
CA LYS A 63 2.87 -6.29 -7.45
C LYS A 63 3.72 -5.72 -6.32
N HIS A 64 3.71 -6.40 -5.19
CA HIS A 64 4.56 -6.10 -4.04
C HIS A 64 5.47 -7.29 -3.70
N PRO A 65 6.55 -7.07 -2.94
CA PRO A 65 7.41 -8.13 -2.44
C PRO A 65 6.63 -9.12 -1.57
N SER A 66 7.03 -10.38 -1.58
CA SER A 66 6.37 -11.42 -0.77
C SER A 66 6.46 -11.15 0.73
N GLU A 67 7.52 -10.50 1.20
CA GLU A 67 7.73 -10.16 2.61
C GLU A 67 6.72 -9.16 3.19
N TRP A 68 5.88 -8.57 2.35
CA TRP A 68 4.91 -7.53 2.73
C TRP A 68 3.48 -8.03 2.79
N LYS A 69 3.21 -9.27 2.35
CA LYS A 69 1.86 -9.85 2.18
C LYS A 69 0.98 -9.83 3.43
N ASP A 70 1.58 -9.83 4.61
CA ASP A 70 0.93 -9.85 5.93
C ASP A 70 0.58 -8.45 6.45
N ARG A 71 0.92 -7.38 5.72
CA ARG A 71 0.76 -5.98 6.15
C ARG A 71 0.05 -5.10 5.13
N VAL A 72 -0.58 -5.71 4.13
CA VAL A 72 -1.30 -5.00 3.06
C VAL A 72 -2.77 -4.89 3.40
N ALA A 73 -3.29 -3.67 3.27
CA ALA A 73 -4.72 -3.39 3.22
C ALA A 73 -5.07 -2.72 1.89
N MET A 74 -6.29 -2.97 1.41
CA MET A 74 -6.77 -2.43 0.15
C MET A 74 -8.02 -1.59 0.38
N MET A 75 -8.00 -0.35 -0.07
CA MET A 75 -9.13 0.56 0.00
C MET A 75 -9.50 0.99 -1.43
N GLN A 76 -10.46 0.28 -2.01
CA GLN A 76 -11.08 0.60 -3.29
C GLN A 76 -12.60 0.59 -3.19
N ASN A 77 -13.24 1.38 -4.04
CA ASN A 77 -14.64 1.19 -4.33
C ASN A 77 -14.80 -0.14 -5.11
N GLU A 78 -15.71 -1.00 -4.67
CA GLU A 78 -16.08 -2.26 -5.35
C GLU A 78 -14.93 -3.27 -5.56
N LEU A 79 -14.06 -3.45 -4.56
CA LEU A 79 -13.03 -4.50 -4.56
C LEU A 79 -13.67 -5.90 -4.53
N LEU A 80 -13.54 -6.69 -5.60
CA LEU A 80 -14.09 -8.06 -5.65
C LEU A 80 -12.98 -9.10 -5.41
N PRO A 81 -13.32 -10.29 -4.87
CA PRO A 81 -12.33 -11.35 -4.60
C PRO A 81 -11.44 -11.71 -5.80
N ARG A 82 -11.97 -11.66 -7.02
CA ARG A 82 -11.22 -11.95 -8.24
C ARG A 82 -10.03 -11.00 -8.48
N ASP A 83 -10.10 -9.78 -7.93
CA ASP A 83 -9.12 -8.73 -8.20
C ASP A 83 -7.85 -8.89 -7.36
N TRP A 84 -7.97 -9.51 -6.17
CA TRP A 84 -6.87 -9.65 -5.21
C TRP A 84 -6.51 -11.10 -4.84
N ALA A 85 -7.44 -12.06 -4.96
CA ALA A 85 -7.19 -13.45 -4.52
C ALA A 85 -6.04 -14.15 -5.26
N ILE A 86 -5.72 -13.70 -6.48
CA ILE A 86 -4.63 -14.26 -7.29
C ILE A 86 -3.22 -13.89 -6.79
N HIS A 87 -3.11 -12.99 -5.81
CA HIS A 87 -1.82 -12.46 -5.30
C HIS A 87 -1.38 -13.12 -3.98
N ASP A 88 -2.15 -14.11 -3.48
CA ASP A 88 -1.92 -14.85 -2.23
C ASP A 88 -1.67 -13.95 -1.01
N PHE A 89 -2.53 -12.94 -0.80
CA PHE A 89 -2.54 -12.14 0.43
C PHE A 89 -2.98 -12.98 1.64
N ILE A 90 -2.48 -12.63 2.83
CA ILE A 90 -2.87 -13.27 4.09
C ILE A 90 -3.77 -12.30 4.86
N ASP A 91 -5.03 -12.66 5.04
CA ASP A 91 -6.07 -11.89 5.74
C ASP A 91 -6.09 -10.37 5.41
N PRO A 92 -6.22 -9.98 4.12
CA PRO A 92 -6.26 -8.58 3.74
C PRO A 92 -7.46 -7.88 4.39
N GLN A 93 -7.19 -6.78 5.08
CA GLN A 93 -8.20 -5.91 5.72
C GLN A 93 -8.57 -4.72 4.83
#